data_AF-A0A2E1UYS8-F1
#
_entry.id   AF-A0A2E1UYS8-F1
#
_cell.length_a   1.000
_cell.length_b   1.000
_cell.length_c   1.000
_cell.angle_alpha   90.00
_cell.angle_beta   90.00
_cell.angle_gamma   90.00
#
_symmetry.space_group_name_H-M   'P 1'
#
loop_
_entity.id
_entity.type
_entity.pdbx_description
1 polymer ?
#
loop_
_entity_poly.entity_id
_entity_poly.type
_entity_poly.pdbx_seq_one_letter_code
_entity_poly.pdbx_strand_id
1 'polypeptide(L)'
;MKVTPARFNMFMFFKLPSAWWSGVRLYSINDSECIVKVRHSWINQNPFKSMFWAVQGMAAEMTTGAFLTREINLSGENISMLVSNNTAKFTKKATGKIRFVC
;
A
#
# COMPACT_ATOMS: atom_id res chain seq x y z
N MET A 1 11.57 4.54 13.02
CA MET A 1 11.62 5.61 11.98
C MET A 1 10.31 6.38 11.96
N LYS A 2 10.31 7.72 11.88
CA LYS A 2 9.06 8.47 11.64
C LYS A 2 8.48 8.11 10.26
N VAL A 3 7.34 7.42 10.25
CA VAL A 3 6.63 7.04 9.02
C VAL A 3 6.03 8.31 8.42
N THR A 4 6.52 8.70 7.25
CA THR A 4 6.01 9.83 6.46
C THR A 4 5.88 9.38 5.01
N PRO A 5 4.98 9.96 4.22
CA PRO A 5 4.82 9.59 2.81
C PRO A 5 6.14 9.60 2.03
N ALA A 6 6.96 10.64 2.18
CA ALA A 6 8.24 10.74 1.48
C ALA A 6 9.21 9.62 1.86
N ARG A 7 9.44 9.40 3.17
CA ARG A 7 10.36 8.37 3.65
C ARG A 7 9.89 6.96 3.32
N PHE A 8 8.60 6.71 3.46
CA PHE A 8 8.03 5.40 3.20
C PHE A 8 8.04 5.07 1.70
N ASN A 9 7.72 6.04 0.84
CA ASN A 9 7.84 5.85 -0.61
C ASN A 9 9.29 5.66 -1.05
N MET A 10 10.26 6.32 -0.40
CA MET A 10 11.69 6.08 -0.64
C MET A 10 12.11 4.68 -0.18
N PHE A 11 11.65 4.22 0.98
CA PHE A 11 11.86 2.86 1.44
C PHE A 11 11.31 1.84 0.43
N MET A 12 10.07 2.02 -0.04
CA MET A 12 9.49 1.14 -1.06
C MET A 12 10.31 1.13 -2.34
N PHE A 13 10.83 2.28 -2.79
CA PHE A 13 11.69 2.33 -3.99
C PHE A 13 12.93 1.43 -3.85
N PHE A 14 13.61 1.46 -2.70
CA PHE A 14 14.85 0.70 -2.49
C PHE A 14 14.64 -0.74 -2.00
N LYS A 15 13.58 -1.01 -1.23
CA LYS A 15 13.38 -2.28 -0.53
C LYS A 15 12.22 -3.11 -1.08
N LEU A 16 11.24 -2.47 -1.71
CA LEU A 16 10.06 -3.12 -2.31
C LEU A 16 9.80 -2.58 -3.73
N PRO A 17 10.77 -2.71 -4.64
CA PRO A 17 10.71 -2.08 -5.96
C PRO A 17 9.49 -2.55 -6.77
N SER A 18 9.03 -3.79 -6.62
CA SER A 18 7.83 -4.29 -7.31
C SER A 18 6.59 -3.45 -7.01
N ALA A 19 6.30 -3.21 -5.72
CA ALA A 19 5.19 -2.36 -5.31
C ALA A 19 5.36 -0.92 -5.82
N TRP A 20 6.58 -0.39 -5.73
CA TRP A 20 6.87 0.97 -6.19
C TRP A 20 6.69 1.12 -7.71
N TRP A 21 7.22 0.20 -8.52
CA TRP A 21 7.08 0.24 -9.98
C TRP A 21 5.64 -0.02 -10.43
N SER A 22 4.88 -0.85 -9.72
CA SER A 22 3.43 -1.00 -9.95
C SER A 22 2.60 0.24 -9.59
N GLY A 23 3.21 1.27 -9.00
CA GLY A 23 2.58 2.56 -8.73
C GLY A 23 1.93 2.69 -7.34
N VAL A 24 2.24 1.79 -6.40
CA VAL A 24 1.77 1.86 -5.01
C VAL A 24 2.47 3.00 -4.29
N ARG A 25 1.71 3.98 -3.80
CA ARG A 25 2.26 5.16 -3.10
C ARG A 25 1.52 5.43 -1.80
N LEU A 26 2.25 5.53 -0.70
CA LEU A 26 1.72 6.11 0.53
C LEU A 26 1.40 7.59 0.24
N TYR A 27 0.14 7.97 0.47
CA TYR A 27 -0.36 9.31 0.18
C TYR A 27 -0.40 10.16 1.44
N SER A 28 -1.01 9.65 2.51
CA SER A 28 -1.07 10.30 3.82
C SER A 28 -1.09 9.23 4.91
N ILE A 29 -0.64 9.63 6.10
CA ILE A 29 -0.71 8.82 7.31
C ILE A 29 -0.82 9.78 8.49
N ASN A 30 -1.77 9.52 9.38
CA ASN A 30 -1.98 10.22 10.64
C ASN A 30 -2.41 9.21 11.71
N ASP A 31 -2.93 9.71 12.82
CA ASP A 31 -3.26 8.92 14.02
C ASP A 31 -4.55 8.08 13.84
N SER A 32 -5.38 8.44 12.87
CA SER A 32 -6.69 7.82 12.62
C SER A 32 -6.78 7.08 11.29
N GLU A 33 -5.95 7.43 10.30
CA GLU A 33 -6.00 6.84 8.96
C GLU A 33 -4.63 6.79 8.28
N CYS A 34 -4.46 5.78 7.44
CA CYS A 34 -3.43 5.61 6.44
C CYS A 34 -4.08 5.49 5.07
N ILE A 35 -3.55 6.22 4.09
CA ILE A 35 -4.07 6.21 2.73
C ILE A 35 -2.96 5.85 1.77
N VAL A 36 -3.13 4.76 1.04
CA VAL A 36 -2.30 4.39 -0.12
C VAL A 36 -3.10 4.63 -1.39
N LYS A 37 -2.44 5.10 -2.44
CA LYS A 37 -3.06 5.29 -3.75
C LYS A 37 -2.32 4.55 -4.85
N VAL A 38 -3.07 4.11 -5.84
CA VAL A 38 -2.54 3.56 -7.09
C VAL A 38 -3.30 4.20 -8.25
N ARG A 39 -2.56 4.71 -9.25
CA ARG A 39 -3.14 5.17 -10.52
C ARG A 39 -3.09 4.02 -11.52
N HIS A 40 -4.24 3.64 -12.06
CA HIS A 40 -4.33 2.71 -13.18
C HIS A 40 -3.53 3.24 -14.39
N SER A 41 -2.61 2.43 -14.88
CA SER A 41 -1.70 2.73 -15.99
C SER A 41 -1.23 1.43 -16.66
N TRP A 42 -0.45 1.56 -17.74
CA TRP A 42 -0.02 0.41 -18.54
C TRP A 42 0.79 -0.64 -17.78
N ILE A 43 1.53 -0.24 -16.75
CA ILE A 43 2.40 -1.13 -15.95
C ILE A 43 1.63 -1.94 -14.90
N ASN A 44 0.41 -1.51 -14.55
CA ASN A 44 -0.39 -2.17 -13.50
C ASN A 44 -1.78 -2.62 -13.98
N GLN A 45 -2.02 -2.60 -15.29
CA GLN A 45 -3.26 -3.10 -15.88
C GLN A 45 -3.24 -4.63 -16.06
N ASN A 46 -4.43 -5.22 -16.14
CA ASN A 46 -4.66 -6.58 -16.59
C ASN A 46 -5.19 -6.60 -18.05
N PRO A 47 -5.35 -7.77 -18.69
CA PRO A 47 -5.90 -7.88 -20.06
C PRO A 47 -7.32 -7.31 -20.24
N PHE A 48 -8.03 -7.00 -19.16
CA PHE A 48 -9.41 -6.53 -19.16
C PHE A 48 -9.54 -5.01 -18.97
N LYS A 49 -8.43 -4.26 -19.15
CA LYS A 49 -8.34 -2.80 -19.05
C LYS A 49 -8.70 -2.26 -17.65
N SER A 50 -8.31 -2.98 -16.60
CA SER A 50 -8.43 -2.54 -15.22
C SER A 50 -7.15 -2.87 -14.43
N MET A 51 -6.98 -2.27 -13.27
CA MET A 51 -5.85 -2.56 -12.39
C MET A 51 -5.79 -4.05 -12.02
N PHE A 52 -4.62 -4.64 -12.17
CA PHE A 52 -4.37 -6.04 -11.83
C PHE A 52 -4.61 -6.27 -10.33
N TRP A 53 -5.25 -7.40 -10.00
CA TRP A 53 -5.69 -7.66 -8.63
C TRP A 53 -4.53 -7.73 -7.64
N ALA A 54 -3.35 -8.22 -8.05
CA ALA A 54 -2.18 -8.26 -7.19
C ALA A 54 -1.69 -6.84 -6.81
N VAL A 55 -1.85 -5.86 -7.70
CA VAL A 55 -1.51 -4.46 -7.39
C VAL A 55 -2.49 -3.86 -6.40
N GLN A 56 -3.78 -4.21 -6.52
CA GLN A 56 -4.78 -3.84 -5.52
C GLN A 56 -4.48 -4.49 -4.17
N GLY A 57 -4.07 -5.77 -4.17
CA GLY A 57 -3.66 -6.50 -2.97
C GLY A 57 -2.43 -5.88 -2.29
N MET A 58 -1.38 -5.57 -3.05
CA MET A 58 -0.20 -4.86 -2.55
C MET A 58 -0.58 -3.52 -1.91
N ALA A 59 -1.47 -2.74 -2.54
CA ALA A 59 -1.86 -1.46 -2.00
C ALA A 59 -2.72 -1.57 -0.73
N ALA A 60 -3.64 -2.53 -0.67
CA ALA A 60 -4.44 -2.80 0.52
C ALA A 60 -3.56 -3.22 1.70
N GLU A 61 -2.67 -4.19 1.48
CA GLU A 61 -1.72 -4.69 2.48
C GLU A 61 -0.71 -3.62 2.92
N MET A 62 -0.22 -2.81 2.00
CA MET A 62 0.69 -1.70 2.33
C MET A 62 0.04 -0.64 3.21
N THR A 63 -1.28 -0.42 3.07
CA THR A 63 -2.00 0.59 3.86
C THR A 63 -2.03 0.19 5.33
N THR A 64 -2.36 -1.07 5.62
CA THR A 64 -2.38 -1.62 6.98
C THR A 64 -0.96 -1.75 7.55
N GLY A 65 -0.02 -2.26 6.74
CA GLY A 65 1.38 -2.41 7.14
C GLY A 65 2.06 -1.09 7.49
N ALA A 66 1.81 -0.01 6.71
CA ALA A 66 2.33 1.32 7.02
C ALA A 66 1.74 1.90 8.31
N PHE A 67 0.45 1.67 8.58
CA PHE A 67 -0.21 2.12 9.80
C PHE A 67 0.34 1.38 11.02
N LEU A 68 0.42 0.05 11.01
CA LEU A 68 1.01 -0.71 12.10
C LEU A 68 2.51 -0.41 12.30
N THR A 69 3.25 -0.17 11.21
CA THR A 69 4.65 0.26 11.30
C THR A 69 4.76 1.58 12.07
N ARG A 70 3.80 2.51 11.91
CA ARG A 70 3.77 3.76 12.70
C ARG A 70 3.58 3.44 14.18
N GLU A 71 2.60 2.62 14.52
CA GLU A 71 2.32 2.26 15.92
C GLU A 71 3.48 1.53 16.61
N ILE A 72 4.10 0.56 15.93
CA ILE A 72 5.29 -0.15 16.45
C ILE A 72 6.45 0.82 16.67
N ASN A 73 6.65 1.77 15.75
CA ASN A 73 7.70 2.77 15.94
C ASN A 73 7.40 3.72 17.11
N LEU A 74 6.13 3.98 17.42
CA LEU A 74 5.72 4.83 18.54
C LEU A 74 5.80 4.09 19.87
N SER A 75 5.53 2.78 19.90
CA SER A 75 5.68 1.97 21.11
C SER A 75 7.13 1.84 21.56
N GLY A 76 8.09 1.98 20.63
CA GLY A 76 9.53 1.82 20.90
C GLY A 76 9.98 0.36 20.97
N GLU A 77 9.06 -0.58 20.74
CA GLU A 77 9.30 -2.01 20.82
C GLU A 77 9.79 -2.59 19.49
N ASN A 78 10.63 -3.63 19.56
CA ASN A 78 11.11 -4.33 18.36
C ASN A 78 10.14 -5.45 17.96
N ILE A 79 9.10 -5.08 17.22
CA ILE A 79 8.05 -5.99 16.77
C ILE A 79 8.20 -6.26 15.28
N SER A 80 8.35 -7.53 14.92
CA SER A 80 8.29 -8.00 13.53
C SER A 80 6.84 -8.31 13.14
N MET A 81 6.44 -7.96 11.93
CA MET A 81 5.10 -8.19 11.39
C MET A 81 5.13 -9.16 10.21
N LEU A 82 4.13 -10.04 10.15
CA LEU A 82 3.93 -10.94 9.03
C LEU A 82 2.43 -11.06 8.74
N VAL A 83 2.05 -10.95 7.47
CA VAL A 83 0.68 -11.20 7.02
C VAL A 83 0.42 -12.70 7.10
N SER A 84 -0.54 -13.12 7.94
CA SER A 84 -0.90 -14.52 8.12
C SER A 84 -2.02 -14.97 7.17
N ASN A 85 -3.01 -14.11 6.93
CA ASN A 85 -4.13 -14.39 6.04
C ASN A 85 -4.66 -13.08 5.42
N ASN A 86 -5.24 -13.17 4.23
CA ASN A 86 -5.86 -12.05 3.53
C ASN A 86 -7.08 -12.52 2.76
N THR A 87 -8.20 -11.80 2.90
CA THR A 87 -9.44 -12.04 2.14
C THR A 87 -9.84 -10.76 1.43
N ALA A 88 -10.12 -10.87 0.12
CA ALA A 88 -10.49 -9.72 -0.71
C ALA A 88 -11.78 -10.01 -1.49
N LYS A 89 -12.61 -8.97 -1.66
CA LYS A 89 -13.82 -9.00 -2.49
C LYS A 89 -13.73 -7.95 -3.58
N PHE A 90 -13.75 -8.39 -4.84
CA PHE A 90 -13.70 -7.50 -6.01
C PHE A 90 -15.12 -7.30 -6.55
N THR A 91 -15.69 -6.11 -6.34
CA THR A 91 -17.08 -5.80 -6.71
C THR A 91 -17.20 -5.05 -8.05
N LYS A 92 -16.11 -4.41 -8.51
CA LYS A 92 -16.08 -3.63 -9.76
C LYS A 92 -14.67 -3.61 -10.33
N LYS A 93 -14.57 -3.40 -11.65
CA LYS A 93 -13.29 -3.09 -12.32
C LYS A 93 -12.65 -1.84 -11.71
N ALA A 94 -11.44 -1.99 -11.18
CA ALA A 94 -10.64 -0.90 -10.65
C ALA A 94 -10.03 -0.08 -11.81
N THR A 95 -10.60 1.08 -12.08
CA THR A 95 -10.15 2.00 -13.13
C THR A 95 -9.91 3.39 -12.54
N GLY A 96 -8.94 4.15 -13.07
CA GLY A 96 -8.61 5.47 -12.58
C GLY A 96 -7.66 5.47 -11.38
N LYS A 97 -7.86 6.39 -10.43
CA LYS A 97 -7.06 6.48 -9.20
C LYS A 97 -7.82 5.81 -8.07
N ILE A 98 -7.26 4.73 -7.54
CA ILE A 98 -7.85 3.96 -6.45
C ILE A 98 -7.16 4.35 -5.15
N ARG A 99 -7.94 4.58 -4.10
CA ARG A 99 -7.48 4.83 -2.74
C ARG A 99 -7.80 3.61 -1.88
N PHE A 100 -6.81 3.18 -1.12
CA PHE A 100 -6.91 2.16 -0.09
C PHE A 100 -6.74 2.89 1.24
N VAL A 101 -7.65 2.64 2.17
CA VAL A 101 -7.72 3.34 3.46
C VAL A 101 -7.76 2.30 4.55
N CYS A 102 -6.91 2.48 5.55
CA CYS A 102 -6.87 1.73 6.81
C CYS A 102 -6.93 2.72 7.96
#